data_AF-A0A401IED8-F1
#
_entry.id   AF-A0A401IED8-F1
#
_cell.length_a   1.000
_cell.length_b   1.000
_cell.length_c   1.000
_cell.angle_alpha   90.00
_cell.angle_beta   90.00
_cell.angle_gamma   90.00
#
_symmetry.space_group_name_H-M   'P 1'
#
loop_
_entity.id
_entity.type
_entity.pdbx_description
1 polymer ?
#
loop_
_entity_poly.entity_id
_entity_poly.type
_entity_poly.pdbx_seq_one_letter_code
_entity_poly.pdbx_strand_id
1 'polypeptide(L)' 'MRIIQTKGKIHKGELRVKAPPEFSDGEVDLVIIAKNELDDFEEMCQLAKSNGYESLDKKMELIQQVKLEMLAEKGRTK' A
#
# COMPACT_ATOMS: atom_id res chain seq x y z
N MET A 1 25.39 -3.71 13.19
CA MET A 1 23.92 -3.76 13.04
C MET A 1 23.54 -5.13 12.46
N ARG A 2 22.69 -5.90 13.14
CA ARG A 2 22.27 -7.24 12.69
C ARG A 2 20.74 -7.28 12.70
N ILE A 3 20.13 -7.57 11.56
CA ILE A 3 18.67 -7.71 11.44
C ILE A 3 18.32 -9.16 11.74
N ILE A 4 17.37 -9.39 12.65
CA ILE A 4 16.85 -10.72 12.93
C ILE A 4 15.38 -10.75 12.56
N GLN A 5 15.03 -11.66 11.66
CA GLN A 5 13.64 -11.94 11.32
C GLN A 5 13.11 -13.01 12.26
N THR A 6 12.14 -12.65 13.10
CA THR A 6 11.43 -13.56 13.98
C THR A 6 9.92 -13.39 13.82
N LYS A 7 9.16 -14.43 14.16
CA LYS A 7 7.70 -14.40 14.08
C LYS A 7 7.14 -13.91 15.41
N GLY A 8 6.58 -12.70 15.41
CA GLY A 8 5.75 -12.21 16.51
C GLY A 8 4.29 -12.61 16.34
N LYS A 9 3.55 -12.64 17.45
CA LYS A 9 2.07 -12.71 17.40
C LYS A 9 1.51 -11.39 17.92
N ILE A 10 0.55 -10.83 17.19
CA ILE A 10 -0.23 -9.69 17.66
C ILE A 10 -1.49 -10.23 18.34
N HIS A 11 -1.77 -9.80 19.57
CA HIS A 11 -3.00 -10.11 20.29
C HIS A 11 -3.52 -8.86 20.97
N LYS A 12 -4.75 -8.44 20.65
CA LYS A 12 -5.38 -7.21 21.18
C LYS A 12 -4.51 -5.95 21.02
N GLY A 13 -3.81 -5.83 19.88
CA GLY A 13 -2.91 -4.71 19.60
C GLY A 13 -1.53 -4.81 20.23
N GLU A 14 -1.26 -5.82 21.07
CA GLU A 14 0.07 -6.06 21.63
C GLU A 14 0.87 -7.02 20.75
N LEU A 15 2.06 -6.59 20.29
CA LEU A 15 3.03 -7.47 19.64
C LEU A 15 3.86 -8.21 20.69
N ARG A 16 3.74 -9.54 20.73
CA ARG A 16 4.57 -10.41 21.56
C ARG A 16 5.60 -11.12 20.70
N VAL A 17 6.87 -10.84 20.95
CA VAL A 17 8.02 -11.46 20.29
C VAL A 17 8.94 -12.03 21.37
N LYS A 18 9.42 -13.26 21.16
CA LYS A 18 10.50 -13.82 21.97
C LYS A 18 11.83 -13.44 21.33
N ALA A 19 12.60 -12.58 21.99
CA ALA A 19 13.98 -12.30 21.60
C ALA A 19 14.84 -13.55 21.83
N PRO A 20 15.82 -13.85 20.95
CA PRO A 20 16.81 -14.89 21.20
C PRO A 20 17.57 -14.61 22.51
N PRO A 21 18.04 -15.66 23.23
CA PRO A 21 18.78 -15.51 24.48
C PRO A 21 20.13 -14.78 24.33
N GLU A 22 20.57 -14.57 23.08
CA GLU A 22 21.76 -13.81 22.71
C GLU A 22 21.59 -12.28 22.91
N PHE A 23 20.36 -11.80 23.12
CA PHE A 23 20.08 -10.39 23.38
C PHE A 23 20.15 -10.10 24.88
N SER A 24 21.01 -9.16 25.26
CA SER A 24 20.97 -8.53 26.59
C SER A 24 19.81 -7.54 26.69
N ASP A 25 19.46 -7.14 27.91
CA ASP A 25 18.57 -5.99 28.13
C ASP A 25 19.09 -4.78 27.31
N GLY A 26 18.20 -4.18 26.50
CA GLY A 26 18.55 -3.11 25.57
C GLY A 26 17.41 -2.74 24.61
N GLU A 27 17.63 -1.71 23.80
CA GLU A 27 16.68 -1.24 22.80
C GLU A 27 16.91 -1.93 21.44
N VAL A 28 15.82 -2.17 20.69
CA VAL A 28 15.88 -2.76 19.35
C VAL A 28 14.96 -2.02 18.40
N ASP A 29 15.39 -1.87 17.15
CA ASP A 29 14.54 -1.40 16.06
C ASP A 29 13.61 -2.53 15.60
N LEU A 30 12.32 -2.21 15.44
CA LEU A 30 11.29 -3.17 15.05
C LEU A 30 10.72 -2.82 13.66
N VAL A 31 10.68 -3.81 12.76
CA VAL A 31 9.99 -3.71 11.47
C VAL A 31 8.82 -4.70 11.46
N ILE A 32 7.61 -4.19 11.29
CA ILE A 32 6.37 -5.00 11.20
C ILE A 32 5.96 -5.07 9.73
N ILE A 33 5.78 -6.28 9.20
CA ILE A 33 5.25 -6.51 7.86
C ILE A 33 3.94 -7.28 8.01
N ALA A 34 2.81 -6.62 7.75
CA ALA A 34 1.51 -7.26 7.70
C ALA A 34 1.39 -8.04 6.39
N LYS A 35 1.13 -9.36 6.47
CA LYS A 35 1.02 -10.21 5.27
C LYS A 35 -0.37 -10.24 4.64
N ASN A 36 -1.38 -9.81 5.39
CA ASN A 36 -2.78 -9.90 5.00
C ASN A 36 -3.47 -8.53 4.97
N GLU A 37 -2.71 -7.45 5.19
CA GLU A 37 -3.19 -6.11 4.90
C GLU A 37 -2.71 -5.78 3.51
N LEU A 38 -3.63 -5.30 2.68
CA LEU A 38 -3.28 -4.77 1.37
C LEU A 38 -2.40 -3.55 1.63
N ASP A 39 -1.24 -3.49 0.97
CA ASP A 39 -0.53 -2.23 0.93
C ASP A 39 -1.28 -1.21 0.06
N ASP A 40 -0.94 0.07 0.19
CA ASP A 40 -1.60 1.15 -0.57
C ASP A 40 -1.63 0.87 -2.08
N PHE A 41 -0.61 0.18 -2.59
CA PHE A 41 -0.51 -0.19 -3.99
C PHE A 41 -1.52 -1.29 -4.36
N GLU A 42 -1.62 -2.35 -3.55
CA GLU A 42 -2.61 -3.41 -3.72
C GLU A 42 -4.04 -2.87 -3.57
N GLU A 43 -4.29 -1.96 -2.62
CA GLU A 43 -5.57 -1.27 -2.47
C GLU A 43 -5.94 -0.48 -3.74
N MET A 44 -5.01 0.33 -4.24
CA MET A 44 -5.20 1.08 -5.49
C MET A 44 -5.45 0.16 -6.68
N CYS A 45 -4.74 -0.96 -6.77
CA CYS A 45 -4.94 -1.95 -7.83
C CYS A 45 -6.33 -2.59 -7.75
N GLN A 46 -6.81 -2.95 -6.56
CA GLN A 46 -8.15 -3.49 -6.39
C GLN A 46 -9.24 -2.46 -6.74
N LEU A 47 -9.04 -1.20 -6.35
CA LEU A 47 -9.95 -0.12 -6.71
C LEU A 47 -10.03 0.09 -8.22
N ALA A 48 -8.88 0.10 -8.90
CA ALA A 48 -8.82 0.23 -10.35
C ALA A 48 -9.57 -0.92 -11.05
N LYS A 49 -9.44 -2.16 -10.55
CA LYS A 49 -10.18 -3.32 -11.04
C LYS A 49 -11.69 -3.19 -10.81
N SER A 50 -12.10 -2.81 -9.59
CA SER A 50 -13.51 -2.60 -9.24
C SER A 50 -14.17 -1.53 -10.12
N ASN A 51 -13.41 -0.51 -10.52
CA ASN A 51 -13.88 0.55 -11.41
C ASN A 51 -13.78 0.18 -12.91
N GLY A 52 -13.40 -1.05 -13.24
CA GLY A 52 -13.33 -1.54 -14.63
C GLY A 52 -12.09 -1.10 -15.41
N TYR A 53 -11.05 -0.58 -14.74
CA TYR A 53 -9.79 -0.14 -15.36
C TYR A 53 -8.71 -1.23 -15.37
N GLU A 54 -9.10 -2.49 -15.51
CA GLU A 54 -8.16 -3.62 -15.51
C GLU A 54 -7.39 -3.73 -16.85
N SER A 55 -8.01 -3.29 -17.96
CA SER A 55 -7.40 -3.33 -19.30
C SER A 55 -6.70 -2.02 -19.68
N LEU A 56 -5.70 -2.11 -20.57
CA LEU A 56 -5.02 -0.95 -21.15
C LEU A 56 -6.01 -0.02 -21.87
N ASP A 57 -6.96 -0.60 -22.61
CA ASP A 57 -7.95 0.16 -23.37
C ASP A 57 -8.82 1.03 -22.46
N LYS A 58 -9.30 0.48 -21.33
CA LYS A 58 -10.10 1.23 -20.35
C LYS A 58 -9.31 2.36 -19.68
N LYS A 59 -8.01 2.14 -19.42
CA LYS A 59 -7.12 3.19 -18.92
C LYS A 59 -6.95 4.30 -19.95
N MET A 60 -6.80 3.94 -21.24
CA MET A 60 -6.65 4.91 -22.31
C MET A 60 -7.94 5.72 -22.56
N GLU A 61 -9.11 5.08 -22.49
CA GLU A 61 -10.41 5.76 -22.54
C GLU A 61 -10.52 6.82 -21.44
N LEU A 62 -10.15 6.47 -20.19
CA LEU A 62 -10.17 7.42 -19.07
C LEU A 62 -9.24 8.61 -19.31
N ILE A 63 -8.01 8.36 -19.77
CA ILE A 63 -7.04 9.43 -20.08
C ILE A 63 -7.59 10.35 -21.17
N GLN A 64 -8.22 9.80 -22.20
CA GLN A 64 -8.84 10.59 -23.26
C GLN A 64 -10.00 11.44 -22.73
N GLN A 65 -10.87 10.85 -21.89
CA GLN A 65 -11.99 11.56 -21.29
C GLN A 65 -11.52 12.73 -20.43
N VAL A 66 -10.57 12.51 -19.52
CA VAL A 66 -10.00 13.56 -18.66
C VAL A 66 -9.36 14.66 -19.51
N LYS A 67 -8.63 14.29 -20.57
CA LYS A 67 -8.01 15.28 -21.47
C LYS A 67 -9.05 16.15 -22.18
N LEU A 68 -10.17 15.56 -22.62
CA LEU A 68 -11.27 16.30 -23.23
C LEU A 68 -11.97 17.22 -22.23
N GLU A 69 -12.20 16.76 -21.01
CA GLU A 69 -12.78 17.57 -19.92
C GLU A 69 -11.90 18.79 -19.60
N MET A 70 -10.59 18.60 -19.43
CA MET A 70 -9.64 19.69 -19.18
C MET A 70 -9.58 20.71 -20.34
N LEU A 71 -9.69 20.25 -21.59
CA LEU A 71 -9.75 21.13 -22.75
C LEU A 71 -11.06 21.92 -22.80
N ALA A 72 -12.18 21.29 -22.46
CA ALA A 72 -13.49 21.94 -22.38
C ALA A 72 -13.52 23.01 -21.28
N GLU A 73 -12.92 22.76 -20.13
CA GLU A 73 -12.80 23.76 -19.04
C GLU A 73 -11.94 24.96 -19.46
N LYS A 74 -10.80 24.72 -20.13
CA LYS A 74 -9.96 25.80 -20.68
C LYS A 74 -10.66 26.62 -21.77
N GLY A 75 -11.58 26.01 -22.52
CA GLY A 75 -12.40 26.69 -23.51
C GLY A 75 -13.51 27.55 -22.90
N ARG A 76 -14.03 27.18 -21.73
CA ARG A 76 -15.07 27.91 -21.00
C ARG A 76 -14.57 29.11 -20.19
N THR A 77 -13.26 29.24 -20.01
CA THR A 77 -12.62 30.36 -19.29
C THR A 77 -12.21 31.53 -20.20
N LYS A 78 -12.62 31.52 -21.47
CA LYS A 78 -12.55 32.66 -22.41
C LYS A 78 -13.93 33.23 -22.64
#